data_AF-A0AAV0Z520-F1
#
_entry.id   AF-A0AAV0Z520-F1
#
_cell.length_a   1.000
_cell.length_b   1.000
_cell.length_c   1.000
_cell.angle_alpha   90.00
_cell.angle_beta   90.00
_cell.angle_gamma   90.00
#
_symmetry.space_group_name_H-M   'P 1'
#
loop_
_entity.id
_entity.type
_entity.pdbx_description
1 polymer ?
#
loop_
_entity_poly.entity_id
_entity_poly.type
_entity_poly.pdbx_seq_one_letter_code
_entity_poly.pdbx_strand_id
1 'polypeptide(L)'
;MSVAYCYCSMAKLVNLRYDEIFDGVVLAYDVYSFDKCAKILPGVYPYFGVNLKLNLLLFSPKPDMLLEGKVVKLTHESIHVVVLGFASAIITEKDIRAEFVYKMKHGQEVYASNSHKRHVIKVGTTIQFLVKR
;
A
#
# COMPACT_ATOMS: atom_id res chain seq x y z
N MET A 1 -8.81 -35.60 -26.96
CA MET A 1 -9.37 -35.06 -25.69
C MET A 1 -8.22 -34.94 -24.71
N SER A 2 -7.45 -33.85 -24.79
CA SER A 2 -6.30 -33.63 -23.89
C SER A 2 -6.70 -32.54 -22.91
N VAL A 3 -7.15 -32.97 -21.73
CA VAL A 3 -7.37 -32.09 -20.59
C VAL A 3 -5.98 -31.72 -20.09
N ALA A 4 -5.42 -30.66 -20.65
CA ALA A 4 -4.27 -30.00 -20.07
C ALA A 4 -4.77 -29.36 -18.77
N TYR A 5 -4.59 -30.06 -17.65
CA TYR A 5 -4.49 -29.41 -16.35
C TYR A 5 -3.25 -28.53 -16.38
N CYS A 6 -3.36 -27.35 -17.01
CA CYS A 6 -2.44 -26.27 -16.75
C CYS A 6 -2.75 -25.83 -15.32
N TYR A 7 -2.11 -26.51 -14.37
CA TYR A 7 -2.03 -26.09 -13.00
C TYR A 7 -1.66 -24.61 -13.05
N CYS A 8 -2.63 -23.75 -12.74
CA CYS A 8 -2.40 -22.35 -12.44
C CYS A 8 -1.63 -22.28 -11.11
N SER A 9 -0.41 -22.82 -11.09
CA SER A 9 0.52 -22.72 -9.97
C SER A 9 1.14 -21.31 -9.88
N MET A 10 0.70 -20.37 -10.72
CA MET A 10 1.10 -18.96 -10.71
C MET A 10 0.12 -18.08 -9.91
N ALA A 11 -0.87 -18.65 -9.21
CA ALA A 11 -1.88 -17.88 -8.49
C ALA A 11 -1.66 -17.80 -6.96
N LYS A 12 -0.44 -18.05 -6.47
CA LYS A 12 -0.16 -17.98 -5.03
C LYS A 12 1.18 -17.31 -4.71
N LEU A 13 1.40 -16.15 -5.30
CA LEU A 13 2.20 -15.09 -4.69
C LEU A 13 1.51 -13.78 -5.05
N VAL A 14 0.66 -13.26 -4.15
CA VAL A 14 0.40 -11.82 -4.13
C VAL A 14 1.74 -11.18 -3.76
N ASN A 15 2.59 -10.99 -4.75
CA ASN A 15 3.75 -10.17 -4.60
C ASN A 15 3.21 -8.74 -4.67
N LEU A 16 3.06 -8.09 -3.51
CA LEU A 16 2.61 -6.71 -3.36
C LEU A 16 3.64 -5.79 -4.02
N ARG A 17 3.62 -5.76 -5.36
CA ARG A 17 4.46 -4.89 -6.17
C ARG A 17 3.64 -3.71 -6.63
N TYR A 18 4.33 -2.58 -6.70
CA TYR A 18 3.82 -1.43 -7.40
C TYR A 18 3.72 -1.75 -8.89
N ASP A 19 2.57 -1.42 -9.47
CA ASP A 19 2.31 -1.53 -10.89
C ASP A 19 2.24 -0.12 -11.49
N GLU A 20 3.14 0.17 -12.42
CA GLU A 20 3.22 1.48 -13.08
C GLU A 20 2.00 1.77 -13.97
N ILE A 21 1.36 0.74 -14.52
CA ILE A 21 0.18 0.89 -15.40
C ILE A 21 -1.02 1.35 -14.56
N PHE A 22 -1.16 0.78 -13.36
CA PHE A 22 -2.27 1.09 -12.47
C PHE A 22 -1.97 2.19 -11.45
N ASP A 23 -0.71 2.68 -11.39
CA ASP A 23 -0.28 3.70 -10.44
C ASP A 23 -0.62 3.30 -8.98
N GLY A 24 -0.31 2.05 -8.62
CA GLY A 24 -0.69 1.52 -7.31
C GLY A 24 -0.26 0.07 -7.05
N VAL A 25 -0.65 -0.45 -5.89
CA VAL A 25 -0.35 -1.82 -5.47
C VAL A 25 -1.56 -2.71 -5.66
N VAL A 26 -1.42 -3.78 -6.44
CA VAL A 26 -2.48 -4.77 -6.63
C VAL A 26 -2.53 -5.70 -5.42
N LEU A 27 -3.63 -5.64 -4.67
CA LEU A 27 -3.85 -6.44 -3.46
C LEU A 27 -4.47 -7.81 -3.76
N ALA A 28 -5.39 -7.84 -4.72
CA ALA A 28 -6.08 -9.05 -5.13
C ALA A 28 -6.61 -8.91 -6.57
N TYR A 29 -6.95 -10.03 -7.17
CA TYR A 29 -7.63 -10.06 -8.46
C TYR A 29 -8.69 -11.16 -8.47
N ASP A 30 -9.70 -10.96 -9.31
CA ASP A 30 -10.77 -11.94 -9.55
C ASP A 30 -11.02 -12.07 -11.05
N VAL A 31 -10.78 -13.25 -11.61
CA VAL A 31 -10.94 -13.51 -13.04
C VAL A 31 -12.37 -13.98 -13.29
N TYR A 32 -13.16 -13.16 -13.97
CA TYR A 32 -14.55 -13.51 -14.27
C TYR A 32 -14.78 -13.93 -15.73
N SER A 33 -13.86 -13.64 -16.65
CA SER A 33 -13.93 -14.19 -18.01
C SER A 33 -12.58 -14.26 -18.71
N PHE A 34 -12.48 -15.17 -19.67
CA PHE A 34 -11.31 -15.33 -20.53
C PHE A 34 -11.73 -15.81 -21.91
N ASP A 35 -10.93 -15.49 -22.92
CA ASP A 35 -11.18 -15.95 -24.29
C ASP A 35 -11.05 -17.49 -24.34
N LYS A 36 -12.06 -18.15 -24.92
CA LYS A 36 -12.03 -19.62 -25.11
C LYS A 36 -10.93 -20.08 -26.07
N CYS A 37 -10.44 -19.18 -26.92
CA CYS A 37 -9.40 -19.44 -27.91
C CYS A 37 -8.12 -18.70 -27.54
N ALA A 38 -7.02 -19.43 -27.43
CA ALA A 38 -5.69 -18.84 -27.27
C ALA A 38 -5.10 -18.48 -28.64
N LYS A 39 -4.37 -17.37 -28.71
CA LYS A 39 -3.61 -16.95 -29.90
C LYS A 39 -2.18 -17.45 -29.79
N ILE A 40 -1.67 -18.13 -30.81
CA ILE A 40 -0.25 -18.46 -30.88
C ILE A 40 0.53 -17.17 -31.13
N LEU A 41 1.47 -16.87 -30.24
CA LEU A 41 2.35 -15.72 -30.35
C LEU A 41 3.53 -16.10 -31.26
N PRO A 42 3.88 -15.26 -32.25
CA PRO A 42 4.99 -15.54 -33.15
C PRO A 42 6.33 -15.52 -32.38
N GLY A 43 7.16 -16.55 -32.57
CA GLY A 43 8.46 -16.68 -31.91
C GLY A 43 9.15 -18.01 -32.23
N VAL A 44 10.44 -18.15 -31.84
CA VAL A 44 11.23 -19.38 -32.02
C VAL A 44 10.62 -20.56 -31.24
N TYR A 45 9.97 -20.27 -30.12
CA TYR A 45 9.22 -21.21 -29.31
C TYR A 45 7.74 -20.82 -29.29
N PRO A 46 6.80 -21.77 -29.48
CA PRO A 46 5.38 -21.45 -29.52
C PRO A 46 4.85 -21.11 -28.13
N TYR A 47 4.59 -19.83 -27.89
CA TYR A 47 3.81 -19.35 -26.75
C TYR A 47 2.36 -19.15 -27.17
N PHE A 48 1.42 -19.31 -26.23
CA PHE A 48 0.01 -19.00 -26.45
C PHE A 48 -0.45 -17.91 -25.49
N GLY A 49 -1.11 -16.89 -26.01
CA GLY A 49 -1.71 -15.80 -25.24
C GLY A 49 -3.23 -15.94 -25.17
N VAL A 50 -3.80 -15.68 -24.00
CA VAL A 50 -5.25 -15.62 -23.78
C VAL A 50 -5.58 -14.25 -23.20
N ASN A 51 -6.60 -13.58 -23.74
CA ASN A 51 -7.08 -12.35 -23.10
C ASN A 51 -7.91 -12.71 -21.88
N LEU A 52 -7.60 -12.06 -20.76
CA LEU A 52 -8.32 -12.20 -19.51
C LEU A 52 -9.08 -10.91 -19.23
N LYS A 53 -10.30 -11.02 -18.72
CA LYS A 53 -10.99 -9.93 -18.03
C LYS A 53 -11.12 -10.30 -16.58
N LEU A 54 -10.69 -9.38 -15.74
CA LEU A 54 -10.57 -9.57 -14.31
C LEU A 54 -10.87 -8.27 -13.58
N ASN A 55 -11.29 -8.38 -12.33
CA ASN A 55 -11.40 -7.27 -11.39
C ASN A 55 -10.10 -7.19 -10.58
N LEU A 56 -9.60 -6.00 -10.35
CA LEU A 56 -8.42 -5.75 -9.50
C LEU A 56 -8.84 -5.01 -8.24
N LEU A 57 -8.40 -5.50 -7.08
CA LEU A 57 -8.40 -4.73 -5.85
C LEU A 57 -7.08 -3.94 -5.79
N LEU A 58 -7.17 -2.62 -6.00
CA LEU A 58 -6.02 -1.73 -6.10
C LEU A 58 -5.92 -0.83 -4.88
N PHE A 59 -4.72 -0.73 -4.30
CA PHE A 59 -4.36 0.33 -3.36
C PHE A 59 -3.58 1.42 -4.11
N SER A 60 -4.27 2.51 -4.43
CA SER A 60 -3.69 3.68 -5.11
C SER A 60 -4.12 4.96 -4.37
N PRO A 61 -3.39 5.35 -3.31
CA PRO A 61 -3.74 6.52 -2.52
C PRO A 61 -3.62 7.78 -3.39
N LYS A 62 -4.70 8.56 -3.47
CA LYS A 62 -4.74 9.81 -4.24
C LYS A 62 -4.50 11.03 -3.34
N PRO A 63 -4.00 12.15 -3.88
CA PRO A 63 -3.87 13.39 -3.11
C PRO A 63 -5.17 13.76 -2.41
N ASP A 64 -5.06 14.31 -1.21
CA ASP A 64 -6.17 14.71 -0.33
C ASP A 64 -7.05 13.53 0.14
N MET A 65 -6.66 12.29 -0.16
CA MET A 65 -7.28 11.11 0.44
C MET A 65 -6.89 11.02 1.91
N LEU A 66 -7.89 10.85 2.77
CA LEU A 66 -7.70 10.64 4.19
C LEU A 66 -7.36 9.17 4.44
N LEU A 67 -6.18 8.91 4.99
CA LEU A 67 -5.72 7.57 5.34
C LEU A 67 -5.54 7.44 6.84
N GLU A 68 -5.75 6.22 7.32
CA GLU A 68 -5.47 5.83 8.68
C GLU A 68 -4.25 4.91 8.70
N GLY A 69 -3.36 5.13 9.64
CA GLY A 69 -2.22 4.25 9.82
C GLY A 69 -1.66 4.26 11.24
N LYS A 70 -0.91 3.21 11.54
CA LYS A 70 -0.30 3.00 12.85
C LYS A 70 1.13 3.53 12.87
N VAL A 71 1.45 4.38 13.84
CA VAL A 71 2.80 4.90 14.04
C VAL A 71 3.72 3.75 14.44
N VAL A 72 4.78 3.54 13.66
CA VAL A 72 5.78 2.49 13.92
C VAL A 72 7.11 3.05 14.38
N LYS A 73 7.44 4.29 14.02
CA LYS A 73 8.66 4.98 14.44
C LYS A 73 8.41 6.48 14.48
N LEU A 74 9.07 7.14 15.42
CA LEU A 74 9.14 8.59 15.52
C LEU A 74 10.59 9.01 15.36
N THR A 75 10.81 10.21 14.85
CA THR A 75 12.09 10.91 14.88
C THR A 75 11.83 12.38 15.16
N HIS A 76 12.87 13.18 15.33
CA HIS A 76 12.71 14.64 15.42
C HIS A 76 12.11 15.24 14.14
N GLU A 77 12.39 14.64 12.98
CA GLU A 77 12.07 15.17 11.66
C GLU A 77 10.84 14.52 11.02
N SER A 78 10.31 13.44 11.60
CA SER A 78 9.27 12.63 10.95
C SER A 78 8.45 11.72 11.86
N ILE A 79 7.26 11.39 11.37
CA ILE A 79 6.39 10.31 11.88
C ILE A 79 6.34 9.23 10.79
N HIS A 80 6.80 8.03 11.12
CA HIS A 80 6.71 6.86 10.23
C HIS A 80 5.46 6.05 10.58
N VAL A 81 4.66 5.78 9.56
CA VAL A 81 3.34 5.17 9.70
C VAL A 81 3.22 3.97 8.77
N VAL A 82 2.61 2.90 9.26
CA VAL A 82 2.19 1.76 8.43
C VAL A 82 0.68 1.83 8.18
N VAL A 83 0.29 1.82 6.91
CA VAL A 83 -1.08 1.83 6.41
C VAL A 83 -1.44 0.42 5.93
N LEU A 84 -2.60 -0.09 6.38
CA LEU A 84 -3.13 -1.42 6.03
C LEU A 84 -2.17 -2.61 6.27
N GLY A 85 -1.09 -2.40 7.03
CA GLY A 85 -0.10 -3.42 7.34
C GLY A 85 0.99 -3.65 6.29
N PHE A 86 0.92 -3.01 5.12
CA PHE A 86 1.88 -3.24 4.02
C PHE A 86 2.47 -1.95 3.41
N ALA A 87 1.77 -0.82 3.51
CA ALA A 87 2.22 0.44 2.93
C ALA A 87 2.90 1.30 4.00
N SER A 88 4.05 1.89 3.67
CA SER A 88 4.77 2.82 4.54
C SER A 88 4.49 4.25 4.11
N ALA A 89 4.17 5.12 5.07
CA ALA A 89 4.03 6.56 4.87
C ALA A 89 4.94 7.31 5.84
N ILE A 90 5.46 8.45 5.40
CA ILE A 90 6.31 9.32 6.19
C ILE A 90 5.70 10.72 6.19
N ILE A 91 5.37 11.22 7.37
CA ILE A 91 4.91 12.58 7.57
C ILE A 91 6.11 13.37 8.09
N THR A 92 6.59 14.32 7.30
CA THR A 92 7.78 15.11 7.65
C THR A 92 7.42 16.29 8.56
N GLU A 93 8.40 16.82 9.31
CA GLU A 93 8.22 17.92 10.27
C GLU A 93 7.43 19.11 9.71
N LYS A 94 7.71 19.51 8.47
CA LYS A 94 7.01 20.59 7.75
C LYS A 94 5.51 20.35 7.55
N ASP A 95 5.08 19.08 7.58
CA ASP A 95 3.69 18.66 7.40
C ASP A 95 3.01 18.31 8.74
N ILE A 96 3.78 18.28 9.83
CA ILE A 96 3.25 18.12 11.19
C ILE A 96 2.68 19.46 11.65
N ARG A 97 1.50 19.43 12.28
CA ARG A 97 0.87 20.66 12.80
C ARG A 97 1.75 21.29 13.89
N ALA A 98 1.96 22.61 13.81
CA ALA A 98 2.93 23.36 14.62
C ALA A 98 2.74 23.23 16.15
N GLU A 99 1.54 22.91 16.62
CA GLU A 99 1.30 22.67 18.04
C GLU A 99 1.93 21.37 18.56
N PHE A 100 2.24 20.40 17.70
CA PHE A 100 2.90 19.16 18.10
C PHE A 100 4.41 19.35 18.11
N VAL A 101 4.99 19.18 19.30
CA VAL A 101 6.44 19.33 19.49
C VAL A 101 7.04 17.99 19.89
N TYR A 102 8.17 17.66 19.27
CA TYR A 102 8.96 16.48 19.59
C TYR A 102 9.54 16.57 21.00
N LYS A 103 9.35 15.54 21.82
CA LYS A 103 9.81 15.45 23.21
C LYS A 103 10.24 14.04 23.55
N MET A 104 11.17 13.91 24.49
CA MET A 104 11.45 12.66 25.20
C MET A 104 10.62 12.62 26.48
N LYS A 105 9.75 11.61 26.65
CA LYS A 105 8.99 11.36 27.87
C LYS A 105 9.24 9.94 28.37
N HIS A 106 9.74 9.81 29.61
CA HIS A 106 10.06 8.52 30.22
C HIS A 106 10.96 7.62 29.34
N GLY A 107 11.92 8.23 28.64
CA GLY A 107 12.81 7.53 27.70
C GLY A 107 12.15 7.14 26.37
N GLN A 108 10.94 7.60 26.08
CA GLN A 108 10.23 7.36 24.82
C GLN A 108 10.09 8.65 24.00
N GLU A 109 10.29 8.52 22.69
CA GLU A 109 10.07 9.57 21.71
C GLU A 109 8.58 9.80 21.52
N VAL A 110 8.13 11.04 21.63
CA VAL A 110 6.72 11.42 21.45
C VAL A 110 6.60 12.79 20.76
N TYR A 111 5.55 12.97 19.97
CA TYR A 111 5.04 14.29 19.62
C TYR A 111 3.90 14.65 20.56
N ALA A 112 4.05 15.72 21.33
CA ALA A 112 3.03 16.18 22.27
C ALA A 112 2.51 17.56 21.88
N SER A 113 1.19 17.74 21.91
CA SER A 113 0.59 19.04 21.67
C SER A 113 0.90 20.01 22.82
N ASN A 114 1.32 21.22 22.47
CA ASN A 114 1.49 22.32 23.41
C ASN A 114 0.14 22.98 23.77
N SER A 115 -0.88 22.88 22.91
CA SER A 115 -2.22 23.42 23.20
C SER A 115 -3.07 22.45 24.03
N HIS A 116 -2.93 21.14 23.81
CA HIS A 116 -3.72 20.11 24.48
C HIS A 116 -2.82 19.04 25.10
N LYS A 117 -2.57 19.13 26.41
CA LYS A 117 -1.64 18.23 27.12
C LYS A 117 -1.95 16.73 26.99
N ARG A 118 -3.20 16.37 26.67
CA ARG A 118 -3.66 14.98 26.47
C ARG A 118 -3.40 14.45 25.06
N HIS A 119 -3.13 15.31 24.09
CA HIS A 119 -2.87 14.90 22.71
C HIS A 119 -1.40 14.56 22.55
N VAL A 120 -1.11 13.26 22.49
CA VAL A 120 0.23 12.72 22.38
C VAL A 120 0.25 11.65 21.32
N ILE A 121 1.16 11.78 20.35
CA ILE A 121 1.45 10.78 19.34
C ILE A 121 2.70 10.04 19.78
N LYS A 122 2.55 8.73 19.99
CA LYS A 122 3.63 7.80 20.34
C LYS A 122 3.58 6.57 19.43
N VAL A 123 4.65 5.78 19.41
CA VAL A 123 4.66 4.49 18.70
C VAL A 123 3.46 3.63 19.15
N GLY A 124 2.79 3.03 18.18
CA GLY A 124 1.58 2.24 18.37
C GLY A 124 0.27 3.02 18.30
N THR A 125 0.31 4.35 18.26
CA THR A 125 -0.87 5.21 18.08
C THR A 125 -1.37 5.11 16.64
N THR A 126 -2.69 5.05 16.47
CA THR A 126 -3.33 5.18 15.15
C THR A 126 -3.62 6.65 14.88
N ILE A 127 -3.20 7.14 13.72
CA ILE A 127 -3.40 8.53 13.29
C ILE A 127 -4.06 8.58 11.92
N GLN A 128 -4.83 9.64 11.70
CA GLN A 128 -5.37 10.00 10.39
C GLN A 128 -4.54 11.12 9.77
N PHE A 129 -4.28 11.02 8.48
CA PHE A 129 -3.51 12.01 7.73
C PHE A 129 -3.98 12.09 6.28
N LEU A 130 -3.76 13.25 5.66
CA LEU A 130 -4.05 13.47 4.24
C LEU A 130 -2.83 13.09 3.41
N VAL A 131 -3.05 12.44 2.28
CA VAL A 131 -2.02 12.16 1.29
C VAL A 131 -1.63 13.46 0.59
N LYS A 132 -0.35 13.83 0.68
CA LYS A 132 0.23 14.90 -0.13
C LYS A 132 0.81 14.36 -1.43
N ARG A 133 0.88 15.23 -2.44
CA ARG A 133 1.65 14.99 -3.67
C ARG A 133 3.14 15.00 -3.41
#